data_AF-A0A381TT38-F1
#
_entry.id   AF-A0A381TT38-F1
#
_cell.length_a   1.000
_cell.length_b   1.000
_cell.length_c   1.000
_cell.angle_alpha   90.00
_cell.angle_beta   90.00
_cell.angle_gamma   90.00
#
_symmetry.space_group_name_H-M   'P 1'
#
loop_
_entity.id
_entity.type
_entity.pdbx_description
1 polymer ?
#
loop_
_entity_poly.entity_id
_entity_poly.type
_entity_poly.pdbx_seq_one_letter_code
_entity_poly.pdbx_strand_id
1 'polypeptide(L)'
;MKLLGWERITTALANHTSSPYTHNFCLHLKPETDFKTAEKRLDETTEMMALLDSLESFPMDRFEDINPIFKDVDEQHMINTGQCLVIMKLLRLCRNLCKNLEKINAFPNIQHWLSQLDPLKEFLADLVRCIDDEGNIKENATPELKQALRETETARNKLEEKIHKLFSNSKIKEALQDSYITERQERKVIPIRAEFKSKVDGIVHDMSGTGQTLFIEPASIVPLNNQLKMARLKVAQEKALVLQSLAIQTNQHKEPLKKNMEGLATLDLIYAKARLAKSMDAVKCPMNLESKMLLKEARNPELILDAEKVVPNTIEWEESTKVVIISGPNTGGKTVTLKTLGLLSLMVRSGLFLPVQKNSHIPFFKEIYSDIGDDQNIQLKLSTFSGHLEKIIRIIDNATSGSLVLLDELGIATDPNEGAALA
;
A
#
# COMPACT_ATOMS: atom_id res chain seq x y z
N MET A 1 21.59 13.08 -3.73
CA MET A 1 20.20 12.76 -3.31
C MET A 1 19.98 13.00 -1.82
N LYS A 2 20.66 12.26 -0.91
CA LYS A 2 20.49 12.46 0.55
C LYS A 2 20.80 13.90 1.01
N LEU A 3 21.93 14.47 0.57
CA LEU A 3 22.33 15.85 0.88
C LEU A 3 21.31 16.92 0.41
N LEU A 4 20.56 16.59 -0.65
CA LEU A 4 19.57 17.48 -1.23
C LEU A 4 18.20 17.37 -0.55
N GLY A 5 17.96 16.37 0.31
CA GLY A 5 16.63 16.18 0.92
C GLY A 5 15.66 15.31 0.11
N TRP A 6 16.16 14.51 -0.85
CA TRP A 6 15.31 13.68 -1.72
C TRP A 6 14.36 12.73 -0.95
N GLU A 7 14.81 12.20 0.20
CA GLU A 7 14.04 11.30 1.05
C GLU A 7 12.75 11.96 1.59
N ARG A 8 12.77 13.28 1.83
CA ARG A 8 11.56 14.01 2.25
C ARG A 8 10.50 14.02 1.15
N ILE A 9 10.93 14.20 -0.10
CA ILE A 9 10.04 14.21 -1.27
C ILE A 9 9.47 12.82 -1.53
N THR A 10 10.29 11.77 -1.50
CA THR A 10 9.80 10.41 -1.70
C THR A 10 8.88 9.94 -0.59
N THR A 11 9.13 10.36 0.66
CA THR A 11 8.23 10.12 1.80
C THR A 11 6.90 10.84 1.63
N ALA A 12 6.92 12.12 1.25
CA ALA A 12 5.70 12.87 0.97
C ALA A 12 4.88 12.25 -0.17
N LEU A 13 5.54 11.82 -1.24
CA LEU A 13 4.90 11.09 -2.34
C LEU A 13 4.27 9.77 -1.86
N ALA A 14 4.99 8.99 -1.06
CA ALA A 14 4.51 7.73 -0.52
C ALA A 14 3.26 7.92 0.37
N ASN A 15 3.14 9.05 1.08
CA ASN A 15 1.95 9.35 1.88
C ASN A 15 0.71 9.67 1.04
N HIS A 16 0.87 9.94 -0.26
CA HIS A 16 -0.25 10.15 -1.18
C HIS A 16 -0.71 8.88 -1.91
N THR A 17 -0.03 7.75 -1.75
CA THR A 17 -0.41 6.48 -2.38
C THR A 17 -1.58 5.79 -1.67
N SER A 18 -2.32 4.98 -2.40
CA SER A 18 -3.48 4.24 -1.89
C SER A 18 -3.08 2.83 -1.41
N SER A 19 -2.03 2.24 -1.97
CA SER A 19 -1.56 0.89 -1.63
C SER A 19 -0.27 0.89 -0.81
N PRO A 20 -0.14 0.00 0.19
CA PRO A 20 1.15 -0.24 0.87
C PRO A 20 2.27 -0.69 -0.07
N TYR A 21 1.94 -1.38 -1.16
CA TYR A 21 2.91 -1.80 -2.17
C TYR A 21 3.50 -0.57 -2.89
N THR A 22 2.63 0.31 -3.38
CA THR A 22 3.05 1.57 -4.03
C THR A 22 3.79 2.50 -3.06
N HIS A 23 3.37 2.54 -1.79
CA HIS A 23 4.04 3.31 -0.74
C HIS A 23 5.52 2.94 -0.64
N ASN A 24 5.82 1.64 -0.50
CA ASN A 24 7.19 1.13 -0.45
C ASN A 24 7.97 1.40 -1.74
N PHE A 25 7.31 1.31 -2.90
CA PHE A 25 7.92 1.65 -4.18
C PHE A 25 8.32 3.14 -4.24
N CYS A 26 7.46 4.05 -3.76
CA CYS A 26 7.72 5.49 -3.75
C CYS A 26 8.92 5.87 -2.87
N LEU A 27 9.08 5.24 -1.71
CA LEU A 27 10.23 5.49 -0.82
C LEU A 27 11.58 5.23 -1.50
N HIS A 28 11.61 4.30 -2.46
CA HIS A 28 12.80 3.93 -3.22
C HIS A 28 12.83 4.52 -4.64
N LEU A 29 11.97 5.49 -4.94
CA LEU A 29 11.86 6.10 -6.26
C LEU A 29 13.19 6.75 -6.66
N LYS A 30 13.69 6.35 -7.83
CA LYS A 30 14.89 6.91 -8.45
C LYS A 30 14.48 7.83 -9.61
N PRO A 31 15.10 9.01 -9.75
CA PRO A 31 14.95 9.86 -10.93
C PRO A 31 15.43 9.15 -12.20
N GLU A 32 14.72 9.37 -13.31
CA GLU A 32 15.04 8.76 -14.60
C GLU A 32 16.37 9.29 -15.15
N THR A 33 17.10 8.46 -15.88
CA THR A 33 18.40 8.82 -16.50
C THR A 33 18.30 9.12 -17.98
N ASP A 34 17.12 8.90 -18.57
CA ASP A 34 16.80 9.15 -19.97
C ASP A 34 15.74 10.25 -20.09
N PHE A 35 15.96 11.18 -21.02
CA PHE A 35 15.09 12.34 -21.24
C PHE A 35 13.66 11.91 -21.64
N LYS A 36 13.53 10.99 -22.60
CA LYS A 36 12.22 10.58 -23.13
C LYS A 36 11.39 9.88 -22.08
N THR A 37 12.04 9.07 -21.25
CA THR A 37 11.39 8.37 -20.14
C THR A 37 10.91 9.39 -19.09
N ALA A 38 11.75 10.34 -18.69
CA ALA A 38 11.37 11.41 -17.77
C ALA A 38 10.21 12.26 -18.31
N GLU A 39 10.25 12.63 -19.59
CA GLU A 39 9.21 13.39 -20.27
C GLU A 39 7.87 12.62 -20.27
N LYS A 40 7.89 11.34 -20.63
CA LYS A 40 6.71 10.47 -20.54
C LYS A 40 6.12 10.44 -19.12
N ARG A 41 6.96 10.35 -18.07
CA ARG A 41 6.47 10.38 -16.67
C ARG A 41 5.81 11.72 -16.31
N LEU A 42 6.31 12.83 -16.85
CA LEU A 42 5.74 14.14 -16.65
C LEU A 42 4.39 14.29 -17.38
N ASP A 43 4.28 13.72 -18.58
CA ASP A 43 3.03 13.67 -19.34
C ASP A 43 1.97 12.79 -18.69
N GLU A 44 2.34 11.61 -18.18
CA GLU A 44 1.47 10.76 -17.34
C GLU A 44 0.87 11.55 -16.17
N THR A 45 1.69 12.33 -15.47
CA THR A 45 1.26 13.17 -14.34
C THR A 45 0.37 14.33 -14.81
N THR A 46 0.64 14.89 -15.98
CA THR A 46 -0.16 15.95 -16.59
C THR A 46 -1.57 15.47 -16.93
N GLU A 47 -1.66 14.31 -17.58
CA GLU A 47 -2.95 13.70 -17.91
C GLU A 47 -3.75 13.37 -16.65
N MET A 48 -3.09 12.80 -15.63
CA MET A 48 -3.77 12.50 -14.36
C MET A 48 -4.27 13.77 -13.66
N MET A 49 -3.47 14.84 -13.62
CA MET A 49 -3.92 16.13 -13.06
C MET A 49 -5.19 16.64 -13.77
N ALA A 50 -5.18 16.65 -15.10
CA ALA A 50 -6.34 17.06 -15.89
C ALA A 50 -7.55 16.15 -15.68
N LEU A 51 -7.33 14.84 -15.56
CA LEU A 51 -8.37 13.87 -15.24
C LEU A 51 -9.01 14.15 -13.87
N LEU A 52 -8.20 14.44 -12.85
CA LEU A 52 -8.68 14.79 -11.51
C LEU A 52 -9.43 16.12 -11.44
N ASP A 53 -9.17 17.04 -12.37
CA ASP A 53 -9.92 18.30 -12.46
C ASP A 53 -11.24 18.12 -13.22
N SER A 54 -11.33 17.09 -14.08
CA SER A 54 -12.54 16.76 -14.86
C SER A 54 -13.54 15.84 -14.17
N LEU A 55 -13.09 15.10 -13.14
CA LEU A 55 -13.89 14.13 -12.40
C LEU A 55 -14.16 14.61 -10.98
N GLU A 56 -15.36 14.33 -10.45
CA GLU A 56 -15.67 14.56 -9.04
C GLU A 56 -14.78 13.70 -8.12
N SER A 57 -14.53 12.46 -8.52
CA SER A 57 -13.64 11.54 -7.81
C SER A 57 -13.04 10.51 -8.77
N PHE A 58 -11.75 10.25 -8.65
CA PHE A 58 -11.10 9.13 -9.33
C PHE A 58 -11.23 7.87 -8.45
N PRO A 59 -11.75 6.74 -8.96
CA PRO A 59 -12.11 5.57 -8.15
C PRO A 59 -10.88 4.71 -7.82
N MET A 60 -9.88 5.33 -7.21
CA MET A 60 -8.65 4.67 -6.77
C MET A 60 -8.76 4.31 -5.29
N ASP A 61 -9.22 3.10 -5.04
CA ASP A 61 -9.34 2.54 -3.70
C ASP A 61 -8.02 1.89 -3.24
N ARG A 62 -7.89 1.71 -1.92
CA ARG A 62 -6.78 0.95 -1.34
C ARG A 62 -6.80 -0.51 -1.81
N PHE A 63 -5.64 -1.01 -2.22
CA PHE A 63 -5.40 -2.41 -2.55
C PHE A 63 -4.13 -2.91 -1.86
N GLU A 64 -4.08 -4.20 -1.54
CA GLU A 64 -2.97 -4.83 -0.80
C GLU A 64 -2.01 -5.56 -1.75
N ASP A 65 -0.82 -5.88 -1.23
CA ASP A 65 0.16 -6.72 -1.93
C ASP A 65 -0.32 -8.17 -1.98
N ILE A 66 -0.44 -8.74 -3.18
CA ILE A 66 -0.87 -10.12 -3.40
C ILE A 66 0.31 -11.10 -3.57
N ASN A 67 1.55 -10.62 -3.64
CA ASN A 67 2.74 -11.49 -3.75
C ASN A 67 2.85 -12.51 -2.60
N PRO A 68 2.58 -12.16 -1.33
CA PRO A 68 2.59 -13.13 -0.24
C PRO A 68 1.58 -14.26 -0.44
N ILE A 69 0.41 -13.97 -1.03
CA ILE A 69 -0.65 -14.95 -1.29
C ILE A 69 -0.15 -16.03 -2.24
N PHE A 70 0.60 -15.65 -3.28
CA PHE A 70 1.14 -16.63 -4.22
C PHE A 70 2.18 -17.55 -3.58
N LYS A 71 3.00 -17.04 -2.65
CA LYS A 71 3.95 -17.89 -1.92
C LYS A 71 3.22 -18.94 -1.09
N ASP A 72 2.19 -18.52 -0.35
CA ASP A 72 1.38 -19.43 0.46
C ASP A 72 0.67 -20.49 -0.39
N VAL A 73 0.11 -20.08 -1.54
CA VAL A 73 -0.56 -21.00 -2.47
C VAL A 73 0.43 -21.98 -3.12
N ASP A 74 1.63 -21.53 -3.49
CA ASP A 74 2.67 -22.40 -4.07
C ASP A 74 3.19 -23.43 -3.04
N GLU A 75 3.38 -23.02 -1.78
CA GLU A 75 3.94 -23.86 -0.72
C GLU A 75 2.90 -24.82 -0.13
N GLN A 76 1.71 -24.32 0.18
CA GLN A 76 0.69 -25.03 0.96
C GLN A 76 -0.48 -25.54 0.12
N HIS A 77 -0.59 -25.13 -1.16
CA HIS A 77 -1.73 -25.43 -2.03
C HIS A 77 -3.08 -25.03 -1.41
N MET A 78 -3.07 -24.05 -0.50
CA MET A 78 -4.24 -23.57 0.23
C MET A 78 -4.31 -22.05 0.16
N ILE A 79 -5.54 -21.55 0.16
CA ILE A 79 -5.85 -20.13 0.28
C ILE A 79 -6.84 -19.96 1.43
N ASN A 80 -6.71 -18.88 2.19
CA ASN A 80 -7.68 -18.53 3.23
C ASN A 80 -8.68 -17.48 2.73
N THR A 81 -9.78 -17.31 3.47
CA THR A 81 -10.86 -16.41 3.05
C THR A 81 -10.43 -14.94 3.00
N GLY A 82 -9.51 -14.51 3.88
CA GLY A 82 -8.94 -13.17 3.88
C GLY A 82 -8.13 -12.89 2.62
N GLN A 83 -7.33 -13.86 2.17
CA GLN A 83 -6.59 -13.79 0.91
C GLN A 83 -7.53 -13.72 -0.31
N CYS A 84 -8.60 -14.52 -0.33
CA CYS A 84 -9.62 -14.42 -1.37
C CYS A 84 -10.27 -13.04 -1.41
N LEU A 85 -10.56 -12.45 -0.23
CA LEU A 85 -11.12 -11.10 -0.13
C LEU A 85 -10.16 -10.04 -0.70
N VAL A 86 -8.86 -10.16 -0.45
CA VAL A 86 -7.84 -9.26 -1.02
C VAL A 86 -7.85 -9.32 -2.55
N ILE A 87 -7.80 -10.53 -3.13
CA ILE A 87 -7.84 -10.72 -4.59
C ILE A 87 -9.15 -10.16 -5.17
N MET A 88 -10.28 -10.43 -4.50
CA MET A 88 -11.58 -9.92 -4.92
C MET A 88 -11.61 -8.38 -4.94
N LYS A 89 -11.07 -7.71 -3.92
CA LYS A 89 -10.98 -6.25 -3.86
C LYS A 89 -10.13 -5.70 -5.00
N LEU A 90 -8.97 -6.32 -5.28
CA LEU A 90 -8.10 -5.93 -6.39
C LEU A 90 -8.81 -6.03 -7.75
N LEU A 91 -9.47 -7.15 -8.04
CA LEU A 91 -10.20 -7.34 -9.30
C LEU A 91 -11.43 -6.42 -9.42
N ARG A 92 -12.11 -6.11 -8.32
CA ARG A 92 -13.18 -5.11 -8.30
C ARG A 92 -12.65 -3.72 -8.63
N LEU A 93 -11.48 -3.35 -8.12
CA LEU A 93 -10.81 -2.09 -8.43
C LEU A 93 -10.47 -2.02 -9.93
N CYS A 94 -9.82 -3.05 -10.49
CA CYS A 94 -9.57 -3.14 -11.94
C CYS A 94 -10.86 -2.96 -12.75
N ARG A 95 -11.93 -3.67 -12.38
CA ARG A 95 -13.24 -3.55 -13.03
C ARG A 95 -13.80 -2.13 -12.97
N ASN A 96 -13.71 -1.47 -11.81
CA ASN A 96 -14.27 -0.14 -11.63
C ASN A 96 -13.49 0.93 -12.41
N LEU A 97 -12.16 0.83 -12.44
CA LEU A 97 -11.31 1.71 -13.25
C LEU A 97 -11.60 1.53 -14.75
N CYS A 98 -11.84 0.30 -15.21
CA CYS A 98 -12.15 0.03 -16.62
C CYS A 98 -13.61 0.37 -17.03
N LYS A 99 -14.51 0.75 -16.11
CA LYS A 99 -15.91 1.09 -16.47
C LYS A 99 -16.06 2.45 -17.14
N ASN A 100 -15.21 3.42 -16.81
CA ASN A 100 -15.36 4.81 -17.24
C ASN A 100 -14.42 5.20 -18.39
N LEU A 101 -14.03 4.24 -19.24
CA LEU A 101 -13.03 4.44 -20.30
C LEU A 101 -13.40 5.57 -21.28
N GLU A 102 -14.68 5.81 -21.53
CA GLU A 102 -15.12 6.86 -22.48
C GLU A 102 -14.66 8.27 -22.08
N LYS A 103 -14.72 8.61 -20.77
CA LYS A 103 -14.21 9.89 -20.26
C LYS A 103 -12.68 9.94 -20.24
N ILE A 104 -12.04 8.77 -20.24
CA ILE A 104 -10.58 8.62 -20.13
C ILE A 104 -9.91 8.60 -21.52
N ASN A 105 -10.69 8.45 -22.61
CA ASN A 105 -10.19 8.48 -23.99
C ASN A 105 -9.43 9.77 -24.37
N ALA A 106 -9.64 10.88 -23.64
CA ALA A 106 -8.88 12.10 -23.83
C ALA A 106 -7.43 12.04 -23.30
N PHE A 107 -7.07 10.98 -22.57
CA PHE A 107 -5.82 10.82 -21.83
C PHE A 107 -5.10 9.53 -22.26
N PRO A 108 -4.30 9.55 -23.33
CA PRO A 108 -3.75 8.35 -23.97
C PRO A 108 -2.78 7.56 -23.08
N ASN A 109 -1.96 8.22 -22.25
CA ASN A 109 -1.05 7.52 -21.35
C ASN A 109 -1.82 6.81 -20.23
N ILE A 110 -2.84 7.45 -19.66
CA ILE A 110 -3.70 6.82 -18.64
C ILE A 110 -4.49 5.66 -19.26
N GLN A 111 -5.04 5.85 -20.47
CA GLN A 111 -5.72 4.79 -21.22
C GLN A 111 -4.80 3.60 -21.51
N HIS A 112 -3.52 3.85 -21.83
CA HIS A 112 -2.54 2.78 -22.05
C HIS A 112 -2.38 1.90 -20.81
N TRP A 113 -2.33 2.47 -19.61
CA TRP A 113 -2.25 1.70 -18.37
C TRP A 113 -3.55 0.96 -18.04
N LEU A 114 -4.71 1.60 -18.26
CA LEU A 114 -6.01 0.97 -18.03
C LEU A 114 -6.30 -0.19 -18.99
N SER A 115 -5.88 -0.09 -20.25
CA SER A 115 -6.07 -1.15 -21.24
C SER A 115 -5.25 -2.42 -20.96
N GLN A 116 -4.24 -2.33 -20.09
CA GLN A 116 -3.47 -3.49 -19.62
C GLN A 116 -4.12 -4.21 -18.44
N LEU A 117 -5.12 -3.60 -17.78
CA LEU A 117 -5.82 -4.23 -16.68
C LEU A 117 -6.85 -5.24 -17.19
N ASP A 118 -6.80 -6.45 -16.65
CA ASP A 118 -7.77 -7.51 -16.90
C ASP A 118 -8.58 -7.79 -15.63
N PRO A 119 -9.86 -7.39 -15.56
CA PRO A 119 -10.69 -7.66 -14.39
C PRO A 119 -10.94 -9.15 -14.10
N LEU A 120 -10.53 -10.07 -14.99
CA LEU A 120 -10.75 -11.52 -14.87
C LEU A 120 -12.21 -11.84 -14.51
N LYS A 121 -13.14 -11.41 -15.38
CA LYS A 121 -14.58 -11.33 -15.06
C LYS A 121 -15.16 -12.64 -14.51
N GLU A 122 -14.75 -13.78 -15.05
CA GLU A 122 -15.20 -15.11 -14.63
C GLU A 122 -14.67 -15.45 -13.23
N PHE A 123 -13.37 -15.30 -13.01
CA PHE A 123 -12.76 -15.55 -11.71
C PHE A 123 -13.29 -14.60 -10.62
N LEU A 124 -13.49 -13.32 -10.95
CA LEU A 124 -14.13 -12.37 -10.05
C LEU A 124 -15.58 -12.78 -9.71
N ALA A 125 -16.34 -13.29 -10.69
CA ALA A 125 -17.70 -13.77 -10.44
C ALA A 125 -17.71 -14.98 -9.49
N ASP A 126 -16.75 -15.90 -9.65
CA ASP A 126 -16.57 -17.04 -8.74
C ASP A 126 -16.18 -16.59 -7.33
N LEU A 127 -15.23 -15.66 -7.19
CA LEU A 127 -14.87 -15.08 -5.89
C LEU A 127 -16.07 -14.42 -5.21
N VAL A 128 -16.84 -13.60 -5.95
CA VAL A 128 -18.04 -12.92 -5.42
C VAL A 128 -19.15 -13.90 -5.07
N ARG A 129 -19.25 -15.04 -5.76
CA ARG A 129 -20.20 -16.10 -5.44
C ARG A 129 -19.81 -16.83 -4.15
N CYS A 130 -18.53 -17.06 -3.93
CA CYS A 130 -18.03 -17.85 -2.81
C CYS A 130 -17.78 -17.04 -1.53
N ILE A 131 -17.34 -15.79 -1.65
CA ILE A 131 -16.88 -14.95 -0.53
C ILE A 131 -17.73 -13.67 -0.45
N ASP A 132 -18.09 -13.26 0.76
CA ASP A 132 -18.77 -11.98 1.02
C ASP A 132 -17.79 -10.82 1.25
N ASP A 133 -18.33 -9.63 1.48
CA ASP A 133 -17.52 -8.42 1.64
C ASP A 133 -16.78 -8.36 3.00
N GLU A 134 -17.15 -9.23 3.95
CA GLU A 134 -16.50 -9.39 5.25
C GLU A 134 -15.40 -10.46 5.22
N GLY A 135 -15.31 -11.25 4.15
CA GLY A 135 -14.33 -12.33 4.02
C GLY A 135 -14.81 -13.64 4.64
N ASN A 136 -16.12 -13.87 4.72
CA ASN A 136 -16.70 -15.16 5.07
C ASN A 136 -17.14 -15.92 3.82
N ILE A 137 -17.15 -17.26 3.91
CA ILE A 137 -17.68 -18.11 2.86
C ILE A 137 -19.21 -18.02 2.89
N LYS A 138 -19.80 -17.62 1.77
CA LYS A 138 -21.25 -17.53 1.60
C LYS A 138 -21.89 -18.91 1.68
N GLU A 139 -23.07 -18.96 2.29
CA GLU A 139 -23.84 -20.21 2.42
C GLU A 139 -24.23 -20.83 1.07
N ASN A 140 -24.34 -20.01 0.04
CA ASN A 140 -24.69 -20.40 -1.32
C ASN A 140 -23.48 -20.50 -2.27
N ALA A 141 -22.25 -20.58 -1.74
CA ALA A 141 -21.04 -20.76 -2.55
C ALA A 141 -21.17 -21.98 -3.48
N THR A 142 -21.64 -23.11 -2.93
CA THR A 142 -21.98 -24.33 -3.66
C THR A 142 -23.32 -24.91 -3.21
N PRO A 143 -24.05 -25.63 -4.09
CA PRO A 143 -25.24 -26.38 -3.70
C PRO A 143 -24.98 -27.38 -2.55
N GLU A 144 -23.81 -28.02 -2.56
CA GLU A 144 -23.37 -29.01 -1.58
C GLU A 144 -23.16 -28.38 -0.20
N LEU A 145 -22.49 -27.22 -0.13
CA LEU A 145 -22.32 -26.47 1.11
C LEU A 145 -23.67 -26.02 1.68
N LYS A 146 -24.56 -25.50 0.81
CA LYS A 146 -25.91 -25.09 1.22
C LYS A 146 -26.70 -26.25 1.79
N GLN A 147 -26.58 -27.43 1.18
CA GLN A 147 -27.22 -28.65 1.66
C GLN A 147 -26.63 -29.11 3.01
N ALA A 148 -25.30 -29.10 3.16
CA ALA A 148 -24.63 -29.44 4.42
C ALA A 148 -24.99 -28.48 5.57
N LEU A 149 -25.14 -27.18 5.28
CA LEU A 149 -25.60 -26.19 6.27
C LEU A 149 -27.04 -26.45 6.71
N ARG A 150 -27.94 -26.79 5.77
CA ARG A 150 -29.32 -27.19 6.09
C ARG A 150 -29.37 -28.48 6.91
N GLU A 151 -28.54 -29.47 6.57
CA GLU A 151 -28.41 -30.71 7.35
C GLU A 151 -27.93 -30.42 8.78
N THR A 152 -26.99 -29.49 8.95
CA THR A 152 -26.50 -29.05 10.26
C THR A 152 -27.61 -28.38 11.07
N GLU A 153 -28.36 -27.47 10.45
CA GLU A 153 -29.45 -26.75 11.12
C GLU A 153 -30.61 -27.68 11.50
N THR A 154 -30.97 -28.62 10.62
CA THR A 154 -32.00 -29.63 10.93
C THR A 154 -31.55 -30.59 12.04
N ALA A 155 -30.28 -30.99 12.07
CA ALA A 155 -29.72 -31.80 13.16
C ALA A 155 -29.70 -31.03 14.48
N ARG A 156 -29.36 -29.73 14.45
CA ARG A 156 -29.39 -28.82 15.61
C ARG A 156 -30.79 -28.70 16.19
N ASN A 157 -31.78 -28.41 15.36
CA ASN A 157 -33.17 -28.23 15.80
C ASN A 157 -33.75 -29.53 16.37
N LYS A 158 -33.49 -30.68 15.74
CA LYS A 158 -33.91 -32.00 16.29
C LYS A 158 -33.29 -32.29 17.66
N LEU A 159 -32.02 -31.93 17.84
CA LEU A 159 -31.31 -32.08 19.12
C LEU A 159 -31.89 -31.16 20.19
N GLU A 160 -32.09 -29.88 19.88
CA GLU A 160 -32.68 -28.91 20.80
C GLU A 160 -34.11 -29.28 21.21
N GLU A 161 -34.97 -29.68 20.26
CA GLU A 161 -36.31 -30.19 20.56
C GLU A 161 -36.29 -31.40 21.49
N LYS A 162 -35.33 -32.32 21.28
CA LYS A 162 -35.18 -33.50 22.14
C LYS A 162 -34.73 -33.09 23.54
N ILE A 163 -33.80 -32.15 23.67
CA ILE A 163 -33.34 -31.63 24.96
C ILE A 163 -34.47 -30.90 25.69
N HIS A 164 -35.26 -30.07 24.99
CA HIS A 164 -36.43 -29.41 25.59
C HIS A 164 -37.46 -30.42 26.10
N LYS A 165 -37.72 -31.51 25.35
CA LYS A 165 -38.57 -32.61 25.85
C LYS A 165 -38.00 -33.30 27.09
N LEU A 166 -36.67 -33.38 27.24
CA LEU A 166 -36.03 -33.90 28.45
C LEU A 166 -36.21 -32.95 29.64
N PHE A 167 -36.12 -31.64 29.44
CA PHE A 167 -36.39 -30.66 30.50
C PHE A 167 -37.84 -30.70 31.00
N SER A 168 -38.80 -31.09 30.15
CA SER A 168 -40.20 -31.30 30.53
C SER A 168 -40.44 -32.60 31.32
N ASN A 169 -39.47 -33.51 31.39
CA ASN A 169 -39.58 -34.76 32.15
C ASN A 169 -39.30 -34.50 33.63
N SER A 170 -40.25 -34.85 34.51
CA SER A 170 -40.17 -34.61 35.96
C SER A 170 -38.91 -35.18 36.62
N LYS A 171 -38.45 -36.36 36.18
CA LYS A 171 -37.24 -37.00 36.74
C LYS A 171 -35.95 -36.22 36.45
N ILE A 172 -35.85 -35.63 35.27
CA ILE A 172 -34.68 -34.84 34.86
C ILE A 172 -34.78 -33.45 35.47
N LYS A 173 -35.98 -32.87 35.53
CA LYS A 173 -36.23 -31.54 36.11
C LYS A 173 -35.77 -31.42 37.57
N GLU A 174 -35.92 -32.47 38.38
CA GLU A 174 -35.40 -32.53 39.76
C GLU A 174 -33.87 -32.60 39.85
N ALA A 175 -33.21 -33.19 38.83
CA ALA A 175 -31.76 -33.39 38.81
C ALA A 175 -31.00 -32.18 38.24
N LEU A 176 -31.68 -31.28 37.53
CA LEU A 176 -31.09 -30.10 36.92
C LEU A 176 -30.65 -29.09 37.99
N GLN A 177 -29.51 -28.46 37.74
CA GLN A 177 -29.15 -27.26 38.48
C GLN A 177 -29.94 -26.06 37.96
N ASP A 178 -29.89 -25.85 36.64
CA ASP A 178 -30.67 -24.86 35.89
C ASP A 178 -31.14 -25.46 34.56
N SER A 179 -32.25 -24.96 34.01
CA SER A 179 -32.84 -25.46 32.76
C SER A 179 -32.31 -24.71 31.53
N TYR A 180 -31.00 -24.82 31.28
CA TYR A 180 -30.38 -24.27 30.06
C TYR A 180 -29.51 -25.31 29.36
N ILE A 181 -29.36 -25.12 28.05
CA ILE A 181 -28.50 -25.95 27.21
C ILE A 181 -27.14 -25.27 27.12
N THR A 182 -26.06 -26.03 27.33
CA THR A 182 -24.69 -25.52 27.14
C THR A 182 -23.90 -26.43 26.22
N GLU A 183 -22.77 -25.95 25.75
CA GLU A 183 -21.85 -26.71 24.90
C GLU A 183 -20.54 -26.96 25.65
N ARG A 184 -20.08 -28.22 25.62
CA ARG A 184 -18.78 -28.67 26.16
C ARG A 184 -18.12 -29.58 25.16
N GLN A 185 -16.87 -29.29 24.82
CA GLN A 185 -16.12 -30.04 23.81
C GLN A 185 -16.91 -30.22 22.49
N GLU A 186 -17.59 -29.16 22.04
CA GLU A 186 -18.46 -29.14 20.85
C GLU A 186 -19.70 -30.05 20.91
N ARG A 187 -20.08 -30.52 22.10
CA ARG A 187 -21.28 -31.33 22.32
C ARG A 187 -22.28 -30.58 23.19
N LYS A 188 -23.56 -30.65 22.83
CA LYS A 188 -24.63 -30.08 23.67
C LYS A 188 -24.83 -30.97 24.89
N VAL A 189 -24.78 -30.36 26.06
CA VAL A 189 -24.85 -31.02 27.37
C VAL A 189 -25.81 -30.25 28.27
N ILE A 190 -26.29 -30.93 29.31
CA ILE A 190 -27.18 -30.36 30.32
C ILE A 190 -26.48 -30.33 31.70
N PRO A 191 -26.65 -29.25 32.49
CA PRO A 191 -26.05 -29.15 33.81
C PRO A 191 -26.90 -29.91 34.86
N ILE A 192 -26.31 -30.95 35.45
CA ILE A 192 -26.92 -31.80 36.47
C ILE A 192 -26.17 -31.60 37.79
N ARG A 193 -26.90 -31.50 38.91
CA ARG A 193 -26.25 -31.44 40.23
C ARG A 193 -25.54 -32.76 40.52
N ALA A 194 -24.32 -32.70 41.03
CA ALA A 194 -23.46 -33.88 41.22
C ALA A 194 -24.13 -34.99 42.04
N GLU A 195 -24.95 -34.62 43.03
CA GLU A 195 -25.73 -35.51 43.90
C GLU A 195 -26.75 -36.37 43.13
N PHE A 196 -27.25 -35.88 42.00
CA PHE A 196 -28.25 -36.55 41.17
C PHE A 196 -27.67 -37.22 39.92
N LYS A 197 -26.34 -37.41 39.86
CA LYS A 197 -25.66 -38.11 38.75
C LYS A 197 -26.31 -39.44 38.39
N SER A 198 -26.66 -40.26 39.39
CA SER A 198 -27.25 -41.59 39.19
C SER A 198 -28.67 -41.57 38.59
N LYS A 199 -29.37 -40.43 38.62
CA LYS A 199 -30.71 -40.28 38.06
C LYS A 199 -30.71 -40.06 36.54
N VAL A 200 -29.59 -39.64 35.95
CA VAL A 200 -29.48 -39.33 34.53
C VAL A 200 -28.40 -40.19 33.90
N ASP A 201 -28.84 -41.15 33.08
CA ASP A 201 -27.93 -42.00 32.32
C ASP A 201 -27.31 -41.21 31.15
N GLY A 202 -25.97 -41.15 31.11
CA GLY A 202 -25.25 -40.29 30.18
C GLY A 202 -23.74 -40.20 30.43
N ILE A 203 -23.06 -39.49 29.53
CA ILE A 203 -21.61 -39.30 29.53
C ILE A 203 -21.29 -37.95 30.18
N VAL A 204 -20.39 -37.92 31.16
CA VAL A 204 -19.90 -36.68 31.76
C VAL A 204 -18.80 -36.10 30.88
N HIS A 205 -18.98 -34.87 30.40
CA HIS A 205 -17.99 -34.16 29.56
C HIS A 205 -17.12 -33.18 30.33
N ASP A 206 -17.66 -32.62 31.41
CA ASP A 206 -16.99 -31.58 32.19
C ASP A 206 -17.64 -31.44 33.59
N MET A 207 -16.98 -30.71 34.49
CA MET A 207 -17.42 -30.42 35.85
C MET A 207 -17.19 -28.95 36.21
N SER A 208 -18.09 -28.33 36.97
CA SER A 208 -17.91 -26.97 37.49
C SER A 208 -16.67 -26.86 38.37
N GLY A 209 -16.06 -25.68 38.48
CA GLY A 209 -14.88 -25.46 39.33
C GLY A 209 -15.09 -25.80 40.82
N THR A 210 -16.33 -25.76 41.33
CA THR A 210 -16.68 -26.17 42.70
C THR A 210 -17.03 -27.66 42.84
N GLY A 211 -17.07 -28.40 41.73
CA GLY A 211 -17.47 -29.82 41.70
C GLY A 211 -18.97 -30.09 41.85
N GLN A 212 -19.80 -29.06 42.04
CA GLN A 212 -21.22 -29.21 42.36
C GLN A 212 -22.11 -29.47 41.13
N THR A 213 -21.67 -29.05 39.94
CA THR A 213 -22.38 -29.28 38.66
C THR A 213 -21.58 -30.21 37.77
N LEU A 214 -22.24 -31.23 37.22
CA LEU A 214 -21.73 -32.09 36.17
C LEU A 214 -22.41 -31.73 34.85
N PHE A 215 -21.61 -31.55 33.79
CA PHE A 215 -22.11 -31.33 32.44
C PHE A 215 -22.26 -32.68 31.73
N ILE A 216 -23.49 -33.18 31.66
CA ILE A 216 -23.80 -34.53 31.19
C ILE A 216 -24.45 -34.47 29.81
N GLU A 217 -24.03 -35.38 28.93
CA GLU A 217 -24.74 -35.73 27.70
C GLU A 217 -25.61 -36.98 27.95
N PRO A 218 -26.94 -36.84 28.08
CA PRO A 218 -27.82 -37.99 28.27
C PRO A 218 -27.73 -39.00 27.13
N ALA A 219 -27.80 -40.30 27.45
CA ALA A 219 -27.72 -41.39 26.47
C ALA A 219 -28.72 -41.22 25.31
N SER A 220 -29.90 -40.65 25.59
CA SER A 220 -30.95 -40.41 24.59
C SER A 220 -30.63 -39.33 23.54
N ILE A 221 -29.65 -38.46 23.79
CA ILE A 221 -29.23 -37.41 22.84
C ILE A 221 -27.87 -37.71 22.19
N VAL A 222 -27.14 -38.72 22.66
CA VAL A 222 -25.83 -39.12 22.10
C VAL A 222 -25.88 -39.33 20.57
N PRO A 223 -26.88 -40.04 20.01
CA PRO A 223 -26.97 -40.21 18.55
C PRO A 223 -27.20 -38.88 17.82
N LEU A 224 -27.98 -37.97 18.39
CA LEU A 224 -28.29 -36.66 17.79
C LEU A 224 -27.09 -35.71 17.83
N ASN A 225 -26.33 -35.71 18.93
CA ASN A 225 -25.05 -34.98 19.00
C ASN A 225 -24.04 -35.54 17.98
N ASN A 226 -23.96 -36.87 17.81
CA ASN A 226 -23.10 -37.46 16.78
C ASN A 226 -23.52 -37.05 15.36
N GLN A 227 -24.82 -37.03 15.07
CA GLN A 227 -25.35 -36.53 13.80
C GLN A 227 -25.00 -35.05 13.57
N LEU A 228 -25.18 -34.20 14.58
CA LEU A 228 -24.79 -32.78 14.49
C LEU A 228 -23.28 -32.62 14.25
N LYS A 229 -22.45 -33.40 14.95
CA LYS A 229 -21.00 -33.39 14.75
C LYS A 229 -20.62 -33.83 13.33
N MET A 230 -21.21 -34.91 12.81
CA MET A 230 -20.99 -35.36 11.43
C MET A 230 -21.41 -34.30 10.41
N ALA A 231 -22.56 -33.64 10.62
CA ALA A 231 -23.03 -32.56 9.75
C ALA A 231 -22.07 -31.35 9.77
N ARG A 232 -21.59 -30.94 10.95
CA ARG A 232 -20.58 -29.88 11.10
C ARG A 232 -19.26 -30.23 10.39
N LEU A 233 -18.80 -31.48 10.50
CA LEU A 233 -17.60 -31.96 9.79
C LEU A 233 -17.79 -31.90 8.27
N LYS A 234 -18.97 -32.30 7.77
CA LYS A 234 -19.31 -32.18 6.35
C LYS A 234 -19.27 -30.73 5.88
N VAL A 235 -19.84 -29.79 6.64
CA VAL A 235 -19.73 -28.35 6.33
C VAL A 235 -18.27 -27.88 6.27
N ALA A 236 -17.44 -28.30 7.22
CA ALA A 236 -16.02 -27.95 7.22
C ALA A 236 -15.29 -28.50 5.98
N GLN A 237 -15.60 -29.73 5.58
CA GLN A 237 -15.07 -30.35 4.36
C GLN A 237 -15.52 -29.59 3.10
N GLU A 238 -16.80 -29.27 2.96
CA GLU A 238 -17.31 -28.50 1.81
C GLU A 238 -16.67 -27.10 1.72
N LYS A 239 -16.48 -26.42 2.86
CA LYS A 239 -15.75 -25.15 2.91
C LYS A 239 -14.30 -25.30 2.44
N ALA A 240 -13.62 -26.38 2.83
CA ALA A 240 -12.26 -26.66 2.38
C ALA A 240 -12.20 -26.93 0.87
N LEU A 241 -13.18 -27.64 0.30
CA LEU A 241 -13.28 -27.86 -1.16
C LEU A 241 -13.47 -26.55 -1.93
N VAL A 242 -14.30 -25.64 -1.43
CA VAL A 242 -14.48 -24.30 -2.01
C VAL A 242 -13.15 -23.54 -2.03
N LEU A 243 -12.44 -23.50 -0.90
CA LEU A 243 -11.14 -22.83 -0.82
C LEU A 243 -10.10 -23.49 -1.72
N GLN A 244 -10.07 -24.82 -1.79
CA GLN A 244 -9.16 -25.54 -2.69
C GLN A 244 -9.43 -25.19 -4.16
N SER A 245 -10.70 -25.12 -4.57
CA SER A 245 -11.07 -24.70 -5.92
C SER A 245 -10.62 -23.27 -6.22
N LEU A 246 -10.80 -22.34 -5.28
CA LEU A 246 -10.33 -20.95 -5.41
C LEU A 246 -8.80 -20.86 -5.43
N ALA A 247 -8.09 -21.69 -4.68
CA ALA A 247 -6.62 -21.75 -4.70
C ALA A 247 -6.10 -22.18 -6.09
N ILE A 248 -6.73 -23.20 -6.70
CA ILE A 248 -6.39 -23.66 -8.05
C ILE A 248 -6.60 -22.53 -9.07
N GLN A 249 -7.76 -21.87 -9.04
CA GLN A 249 -8.04 -20.74 -9.94
C GLN A 249 -7.08 -19.57 -9.71
N THR A 250 -6.75 -19.27 -8.46
CA THR A 250 -5.76 -18.23 -8.11
C THR A 250 -4.41 -18.52 -8.76
N ASN A 251 -3.95 -19.77 -8.70
CA ASN A 251 -2.68 -20.16 -9.31
C ASN A 251 -2.73 -20.14 -10.86
N GLN A 252 -3.85 -20.56 -11.45
CA GLN A 252 -4.07 -20.48 -12.90
C GLN A 252 -4.02 -19.03 -13.41
N HIS A 253 -4.48 -18.07 -12.61
CA HIS A 253 -4.50 -16.65 -12.96
C HIS A 253 -3.36 -15.82 -12.34
N LYS A 254 -2.30 -16.47 -11.83
CA LYS A 254 -1.17 -15.82 -11.14
C LYS A 254 -0.53 -14.69 -11.95
N GLU A 255 -0.18 -14.95 -13.21
CA GLU A 255 0.47 -13.97 -14.08
C GLU A 255 -0.44 -12.75 -14.39
N PRO A 256 -1.71 -12.93 -14.83
CA PRO A 256 -2.65 -11.81 -14.97
C PRO A 256 -2.85 -11.01 -13.68
N LEU A 257 -2.98 -11.68 -12.53
CA LEU A 257 -3.15 -11.01 -11.24
C LEU A 257 -1.93 -10.14 -10.88
N LYS A 258 -0.72 -10.67 -11.09
CA LYS A 258 0.52 -9.92 -10.86
C LYS A 258 0.61 -8.71 -11.78
N LYS A 259 0.32 -8.87 -13.08
CA LYS A 259 0.27 -7.75 -14.03
C LYS A 259 -0.75 -6.68 -13.63
N ASN A 260 -1.93 -7.09 -13.17
CA ASN A 260 -2.93 -6.15 -12.65
C ASN A 260 -2.40 -5.38 -11.44
N MET A 261 -1.77 -6.05 -10.48
CA MET A 261 -1.18 -5.40 -9.30
C MET A 261 -0.11 -4.38 -9.70
N GLU A 262 0.80 -4.75 -10.62
CA GLU A 262 1.85 -3.85 -11.14
C GLU A 262 1.28 -2.66 -11.92
N GLY A 263 0.25 -2.89 -12.74
CA GLY A 263 -0.47 -1.84 -13.46
C GLY A 263 -1.21 -0.89 -12.52
N LEU A 264 -1.90 -1.42 -11.50
CA LEU A 264 -2.54 -0.64 -10.46
C LEU A 264 -1.52 0.17 -9.64
N ALA A 265 -0.37 -0.42 -9.29
CA ALA A 265 0.70 0.29 -8.58
C ALA A 265 1.27 1.44 -9.42
N THR A 266 1.40 1.26 -10.73
CA THR A 266 1.84 2.32 -11.64
C THR A 266 0.81 3.45 -11.72
N LEU A 267 -0.48 3.12 -11.85
CA LEU A 267 -1.57 4.10 -11.81
C LEU A 267 -1.64 4.82 -10.46
N ASP A 268 -1.44 4.12 -9.35
CA ASP A 268 -1.44 4.69 -7.99
C ASP A 268 -0.28 5.65 -7.80
N LEU A 269 0.91 5.32 -8.34
CA LEU A 269 2.04 6.23 -8.37
C LEU A 269 1.71 7.50 -9.15
N ILE A 270 1.17 7.38 -10.37
CA ILE A 270 0.79 8.55 -11.20
C ILE A 270 -0.26 9.41 -10.46
N TYR A 271 -1.25 8.76 -9.84
CA TYR A 271 -2.26 9.42 -9.01
C TYR A 271 -1.64 10.13 -7.81
N ALA A 272 -0.70 9.50 -7.11
CA ALA A 272 0.02 10.09 -5.98
C ALA A 272 0.86 11.31 -6.40
N LYS A 273 1.51 11.28 -7.58
CA LYS A 273 2.24 12.44 -8.12
C LYS A 273 1.33 13.64 -8.35
N ALA A 274 0.14 13.40 -8.92
CA ALA A 274 -0.86 14.45 -9.13
C ALA A 274 -1.38 15.02 -7.80
N ARG A 275 -1.64 14.16 -6.80
CA ARG A 275 -2.05 14.62 -5.46
C ARG A 275 -0.97 15.42 -4.74
N LEU A 276 0.28 14.97 -4.82
CA LEU A 276 1.43 15.71 -4.28
C LEU A 276 1.57 17.07 -4.97
N ALA A 277 1.40 17.13 -6.30
CA ALA A 277 1.41 18.38 -7.05
C ALA A 277 0.34 19.37 -6.55
N LYS A 278 -0.90 18.90 -6.33
CA LYS A 278 -1.97 19.73 -5.75
C LYS A 278 -1.62 20.22 -4.34
N SER A 279 -1.03 19.37 -3.49
CA SER A 279 -0.69 19.72 -2.12
C SER A 279 0.39 20.81 -2.02
N MET A 280 1.32 20.87 -2.99
CA MET A 280 2.42 21.84 -3.03
C MET A 280 2.12 23.06 -3.92
N ASP A 281 0.92 23.14 -4.51
CA ASP A 281 0.60 24.13 -5.55
C ASP A 281 1.68 24.14 -6.66
N ALA A 282 1.99 22.94 -7.15
CA ALA A 282 3.02 22.68 -8.13
C ALA A 282 2.44 22.57 -9.55
N VAL A 283 3.23 23.00 -10.54
CA VAL A 283 2.83 23.04 -11.96
C VAL A 283 3.78 22.22 -12.83
N LYS A 284 3.32 21.86 -14.03
CA LYS A 284 4.17 21.24 -15.06
C LYS A 284 5.29 22.21 -15.41
N CYS A 285 6.53 21.77 -15.22
CA CYS A 285 7.72 22.47 -15.67
C CYS A 285 8.39 21.64 -16.78
N PRO A 286 8.26 22.02 -18.07
CA PRO A 286 8.89 21.29 -19.16
C PRO A 286 10.41 21.20 -18.99
N MET A 287 10.95 20.05 -19.40
CA MET A 287 12.39 19.83 -19.49
C MET A 287 12.90 20.26 -20.85
N ASN A 288 14.17 20.66 -20.92
CA ASN A 288 14.83 20.97 -22.18
C ASN A 288 16.23 20.32 -22.23
N LEU A 289 16.73 20.05 -23.44
CA LEU A 289 18.08 19.49 -23.64
C LEU A 289 19.12 20.60 -23.76
N GLU A 290 18.69 21.81 -24.09
CA GLU A 290 19.49 23.00 -23.94
C GLU A 290 19.81 23.21 -22.44
N SER A 291 20.93 23.86 -22.14
CA SER A 291 21.25 24.22 -20.76
C SER A 291 20.51 25.49 -20.29
N LYS A 292 19.32 25.77 -20.84
CA LYS A 292 18.54 26.98 -20.55
C LYS A 292 17.61 26.77 -19.37
N MET A 293 17.64 27.70 -18.40
CA MET A 293 16.89 27.60 -17.16
C MET A 293 16.02 28.83 -16.94
N LEU A 294 14.79 28.60 -16.51
CA LEU A 294 13.93 29.63 -15.94
C LEU A 294 12.99 28.99 -14.93
N LEU A 295 13.24 29.19 -13.65
CA LEU A 295 12.34 28.81 -12.57
C LEU A 295 11.80 30.10 -11.93
N LYS A 296 10.58 30.47 -12.29
CA LYS A 296 9.91 31.67 -11.74
C LYS A 296 9.27 31.34 -10.40
N GLU A 297 9.46 32.23 -9.42
CA GLU A 297 8.88 32.08 -8.07
C GLU A 297 9.07 30.67 -7.48
N ALA A 298 10.25 30.08 -7.67
CA ALA A 298 10.57 28.75 -7.20
C ALA A 298 10.60 28.70 -5.67
N ARG A 299 9.88 27.74 -5.10
CA ARG A 299 9.81 27.50 -3.66
C ARG A 299 10.52 26.20 -3.32
N ASN A 300 11.21 26.17 -2.18
CA ASN A 300 11.85 24.94 -1.69
C ASN A 300 10.78 23.91 -1.29
N PRO A 301 10.74 22.71 -1.91
CA PRO A 301 9.71 21.72 -1.62
C PRO A 301 9.72 21.19 -0.17
N GLU A 302 10.89 21.04 0.48
CA GLU A 302 10.95 20.58 1.88
C GLU A 302 10.28 21.60 2.82
N LEU A 303 10.58 22.89 2.64
CA LEU A 303 9.99 23.95 3.46
C LEU A 303 8.46 24.07 3.25
N ILE A 304 7.96 23.78 2.04
CA ILE A 304 6.51 23.70 1.78
C ILE A 304 5.89 22.54 2.58
N LEU A 305 6.53 21.38 2.57
CA LEU A 305 6.05 20.18 3.26
C LEU A 305 6.06 20.33 4.79
N ASP A 306 6.99 21.12 5.33
CA ASP A 306 7.06 21.48 6.76
C ASP A 306 6.06 22.60 7.15
N ALA A 307 5.18 23.00 6.21
CA ALA A 307 4.18 24.06 6.37
C ALA A 307 4.79 25.43 6.78
N GLU A 308 6.05 25.68 6.40
CA GLU A 308 6.70 26.95 6.63
C GLU A 308 6.30 27.99 5.58
N LYS A 309 6.40 29.27 5.95
CA LYS A 309 6.25 30.35 4.98
C LYS A 309 7.49 30.43 4.10
N VAL A 310 7.40 29.89 2.89
CA VAL A 310 8.50 29.88 1.92
C VAL A 310 8.54 31.17 1.11
N VAL A 311 9.70 31.84 1.09
CA VAL A 311 9.95 32.98 0.19
C VAL A 311 10.36 32.43 -1.18
N PRO A 312 9.62 32.74 -2.27
CA PRO A 312 9.94 32.26 -3.60
C PRO A 312 11.14 33.00 -4.21
N ASN A 313 11.95 32.28 -5.00
CA ASN A 313 13.11 32.83 -5.72
C ASN A 313 12.99 32.58 -7.23
N THR A 314 13.37 33.56 -8.05
CA THR A 314 13.51 33.35 -9.49
C THR A 314 14.95 32.97 -9.83
N ILE A 315 15.13 31.88 -10.57
CA ILE A 315 16.43 31.36 -11.00
C ILE A 315 16.43 31.27 -12.52
N GLU A 316 17.35 31.97 -13.18
CA GLU A 316 17.39 32.07 -14.64
C GLU A 316 18.83 32.11 -15.16
N TRP A 317 19.07 31.42 -16.27
CA TRP A 317 20.28 31.60 -17.08
C TRP A 317 20.08 31.11 -18.52
N GLU A 318 20.87 31.68 -19.42
CA GLU A 318 20.93 31.29 -20.83
C GLU A 318 21.86 30.09 -21.05
N GLU A 319 21.68 29.35 -22.14
CA GLU A 319 22.42 28.12 -22.47
C GLU A 319 23.96 28.28 -22.50
N SER A 320 24.45 29.48 -22.84
CA SER A 320 25.87 29.82 -22.84
C SER A 320 26.47 29.91 -21.43
N THR A 321 25.64 30.01 -20.39
CA THR A 321 26.07 30.16 -19.00
C THR A 321 26.58 28.83 -18.47
N LYS A 322 27.84 28.79 -18.01
CA LYS A 322 28.48 27.59 -17.45
C LYS A 322 28.68 27.65 -15.94
N VAL A 323 28.76 28.86 -15.38
CA VAL A 323 28.99 29.10 -13.95
C VAL A 323 28.05 30.21 -13.49
N VAL A 324 27.39 29.97 -12.36
CA VAL A 324 26.54 30.95 -11.66
C VAL A 324 27.10 31.11 -10.26
N ILE A 325 27.43 32.35 -9.87
CA ILE A 325 27.96 32.67 -8.55
C ILE A 325 26.85 33.31 -7.72
N ILE A 326 26.52 32.71 -6.57
CA ILE A 326 25.56 33.24 -5.62
C ILE A 326 26.32 33.88 -4.46
N SER A 327 26.27 35.20 -4.34
CA SER A 327 26.90 35.96 -3.25
C SER A 327 25.86 36.54 -2.29
N GLY A 328 26.29 36.90 -1.07
CA GLY A 328 25.43 37.44 -0.03
C GLY A 328 25.78 36.90 1.37
N PRO A 329 25.14 37.39 2.43
CA PRO A 329 25.36 36.89 3.80
C PRO A 329 24.93 35.41 3.94
N ASN A 330 25.48 34.69 4.91
CA ASN A 330 25.21 33.25 5.09
C ASN A 330 23.75 32.94 5.41
N THR A 331 23.09 33.79 6.19
CA THR A 331 21.66 33.70 6.49
C THR A 331 20.76 34.17 5.34
N GLY A 332 21.33 34.54 4.19
CA GLY A 332 20.60 35.02 3.00
C GLY A 332 19.93 33.93 2.15
N GLY A 333 20.00 32.66 2.57
CA GLY A 333 19.32 31.56 1.88
C GLY A 333 20.09 30.97 0.68
N LYS A 334 21.40 31.22 0.55
CA LYS A 334 22.24 30.69 -0.55
C LYS A 334 22.17 29.16 -0.64
N THR A 335 22.43 28.48 0.47
CA THR A 335 22.34 27.01 0.61
C THR A 335 20.94 26.50 0.28
N VAL A 336 19.89 27.20 0.73
CA VAL A 336 18.49 26.83 0.45
C VAL A 336 18.20 26.95 -1.05
N THR A 337 18.71 27.98 -1.72
CA THR A 337 18.58 28.13 -3.18
C THR A 337 19.27 27.00 -3.94
N LEU A 338 20.49 26.61 -3.54
CA LEU A 338 21.20 25.46 -4.14
C LEU A 338 20.43 24.14 -3.94
N LYS A 339 19.94 23.89 -2.71
CA LYS A 339 19.10 22.72 -2.43
C LYS A 339 17.81 22.72 -3.24
N THR A 340 17.16 23.87 -3.35
CA THR A 340 15.93 24.05 -4.15
C THR A 340 16.20 23.65 -5.60
N LEU A 341 17.23 24.21 -6.22
CA LEU A 341 17.61 23.86 -7.59
C LEU A 341 17.85 22.35 -7.75
N GLY A 342 18.69 21.76 -6.88
CA GLY A 342 19.00 20.33 -6.93
C GLY A 342 17.77 19.42 -6.74
N LEU A 343 16.89 19.75 -5.79
CA LEU A 343 15.64 19.02 -5.56
C LEU A 343 14.71 19.11 -6.76
N LEU A 344 14.48 20.31 -7.29
CA LEU A 344 13.60 20.52 -8.45
C LEU A 344 14.11 19.77 -9.69
N SER A 345 15.43 19.70 -9.89
CA SER A 345 16.05 18.89 -10.94
C SER A 345 15.84 17.37 -10.74
N LEU A 346 15.85 16.87 -9.50
CA LEU A 346 15.52 15.47 -9.23
C LEU A 346 14.02 15.18 -9.42
N MET A 347 13.16 16.10 -8.93
CA MET A 347 11.71 15.99 -9.00
C MET A 347 11.21 15.87 -10.44
N VAL A 348 11.64 16.77 -11.32
CA VAL A 348 11.17 16.78 -12.72
C VAL A 348 11.57 15.50 -13.46
N ARG A 349 12.76 14.96 -13.17
CA ARG A 349 13.24 13.67 -13.70
C ARG A 349 12.45 12.46 -13.21
N SER A 350 11.77 12.60 -12.08
CA SER A 350 10.82 11.60 -11.57
C SER A 350 9.39 11.82 -12.09
N GLY A 351 9.17 12.79 -12.98
CA GLY A 351 7.84 13.18 -13.46
C GLY A 351 7.01 13.94 -12.43
N LEU A 352 7.62 14.49 -11.38
CA LEU A 352 6.94 15.31 -10.39
C LEU A 352 6.81 16.74 -10.90
N PHE A 353 5.67 17.37 -10.60
CA PHE A 353 5.48 18.79 -10.85
C PHE A 353 6.27 19.62 -9.84
N LEU A 354 6.60 20.85 -10.24
CA LEU A 354 7.48 21.73 -9.47
C LEU A 354 6.71 22.89 -8.84
N PRO A 355 6.95 23.26 -7.57
CA PRO A 355 6.35 24.44 -6.94
C PRO A 355 6.99 25.74 -7.46
N VAL A 356 6.66 26.06 -8.71
CA VAL A 356 7.13 27.22 -9.48
C VAL A 356 5.93 27.89 -10.16
N GLN A 357 6.11 29.10 -10.67
CA GLN A 357 5.11 29.76 -11.51
C GLN A 357 5.06 29.11 -12.91
N LYS A 358 3.90 29.22 -13.58
CA LYS A 358 3.71 28.81 -14.98
C LYS A 358 4.75 29.47 -15.91
N ASN A 359 5.04 28.80 -17.04
CA ASN A 359 6.05 29.19 -18.02
C ASN A 359 7.51 29.09 -17.54
N SER A 360 7.75 28.37 -16.44
CA SER A 360 9.09 27.91 -16.05
C SER A 360 9.55 26.75 -16.93
N HIS A 361 10.86 26.57 -17.12
CA HIS A 361 11.49 25.42 -17.78
C HIS A 361 12.84 25.11 -17.14
N ILE A 362 13.24 23.83 -17.20
CA ILE A 362 14.42 23.33 -16.49
C ILE A 362 15.24 22.42 -17.42
N PRO A 363 16.58 22.53 -17.46
CA PRO A 363 17.41 21.59 -18.20
C PRO A 363 17.31 20.17 -17.64
N PHE A 364 17.42 19.18 -18.52
CA PHE A 364 17.56 17.79 -18.12
C PHE A 364 19.00 17.51 -17.68
N PHE A 365 19.23 17.53 -16.36
CA PHE A 365 20.53 17.15 -15.79
C PHE A 365 20.59 15.66 -15.51
N LYS A 366 21.26 14.90 -16.39
CA LYS A 366 21.43 13.44 -16.22
C LYS A 366 22.16 13.11 -14.91
N GLU A 367 23.15 13.92 -14.57
CA GLU A 367 23.97 13.78 -13.37
C GLU A 367 23.88 15.05 -12.53
N ILE A 368 23.73 14.87 -11.21
CA ILE A 368 23.67 15.97 -10.26
C ILE A 368 24.68 15.68 -9.16
N TYR A 369 25.69 16.55 -9.09
CA TYR A 369 26.74 16.52 -8.10
C TYR A 369 26.48 17.64 -7.08
N SER A 370 26.71 17.34 -5.82
CA SER A 370 26.48 18.32 -4.75
C SER A 370 27.53 18.15 -3.66
N ASP A 371 28.16 19.25 -3.29
CA ASP A 371 28.83 19.41 -2.01
C ASP A 371 28.12 20.56 -1.26
N ILE A 372 27.10 20.19 -0.50
CA ILE A 372 26.20 21.11 0.22
C ILE A 372 25.99 20.55 1.62
N GLY A 373 26.19 21.37 2.66
CA GLY A 373 25.84 21.03 4.04
C GLY A 373 26.83 21.54 5.09
N ASP A 374 26.31 21.68 6.31
CA ASP A 374 27.06 22.06 7.52
C ASP A 374 27.76 20.84 8.14
N ASP A 375 29.07 20.74 7.98
CA ASP A 375 29.93 19.99 8.92
C ASP A 375 30.35 20.90 10.09
N GLN A 376 29.38 21.56 10.75
CA GLN A 376 29.61 22.41 11.94
C GLN A 376 29.92 21.62 13.22
N ASN A 377 30.65 20.49 13.12
CA ASN A 377 31.32 19.91 14.27
C ASN A 377 32.71 20.55 14.41
N ILE A 378 32.77 21.55 15.29
CA ILE A 378 33.95 22.38 15.64
C ILE A 378 35.18 21.53 16.02
N GLN A 379 35.01 20.24 16.36
CA GLN A 379 36.08 19.29 16.71
C GLN A 379 36.76 18.57 15.51
N LEU A 380 36.29 18.73 14.27
CA LEU A 380 36.80 18.00 13.08
C LEU A 380 37.36 18.93 11.96
N LYS A 381 37.98 20.07 12.30
CA LYS A 381 38.38 21.09 11.32
C LYS A 381 39.42 20.67 10.27
N LEU A 382 40.22 19.63 10.49
CA LEU A 382 41.16 19.09 9.47
C LEU A 382 40.54 17.96 8.62
N SER A 383 39.62 17.19 9.19
CA SER A 383 38.98 16.06 8.51
C SER A 383 37.87 16.48 7.54
N THR A 384 37.36 17.71 7.68
CA THR A 384 36.29 18.27 6.85
C THR A 384 36.84 18.85 5.56
N PHE A 385 37.93 19.63 5.59
CA PHE A 385 38.55 20.20 4.38
C PHE A 385 39.05 19.13 3.40
N SER A 386 39.78 18.12 3.87
CA SER A 386 40.21 17.00 3.03
C SER A 386 39.02 16.23 2.46
N GLY A 387 37.94 16.06 3.24
CA GLY A 387 36.70 15.44 2.77
C GLY A 387 35.98 16.26 1.68
N HIS A 388 35.95 17.59 1.81
CA HIS A 388 35.44 18.49 0.77
C HIS A 388 36.29 18.40 -0.50
N LEU A 389 37.62 18.44 -0.39
CA LEU A 389 38.53 18.29 -1.52
C LEU A 389 38.38 16.94 -2.22
N GLU A 390 38.28 15.83 -1.48
CA GLU A 390 38.03 14.50 -2.06
C GLU A 390 36.70 14.45 -2.84
N LYS A 391 35.63 15.09 -2.32
CA LYS A 391 34.38 15.23 -3.07
C LYS A 391 34.56 16.05 -4.33
N ILE A 392 35.24 17.19 -4.26
CA ILE A 392 35.48 18.07 -5.42
C ILE A 392 36.31 17.35 -6.49
N ILE A 393 37.39 16.66 -6.10
CA ILE A 393 38.21 15.83 -7.01
C ILE A 393 37.31 14.79 -7.70
N ARG A 394 36.48 14.09 -6.92
CA ARG A 394 35.53 13.13 -7.48
C ARG A 394 34.53 13.78 -8.44
N ILE A 395 34.05 14.98 -8.16
CA ILE A 395 33.16 15.71 -9.07
C ILE A 395 33.90 16.04 -10.36
N ILE A 396 35.13 16.56 -10.29
CA ILE A 396 35.95 16.89 -11.47
C ILE A 396 36.20 15.64 -12.32
N ASP A 397 36.54 14.51 -11.70
CA ASP A 397 36.87 13.26 -12.40
C ASP A 397 35.67 12.61 -13.10
N ASN A 398 34.43 12.90 -12.67
CA ASN A 398 33.22 12.21 -13.14
C ASN A 398 32.21 13.12 -13.84
N ALA A 399 32.23 14.43 -13.59
CA ALA A 399 31.25 15.35 -14.17
C ALA A 399 31.42 15.43 -15.69
N THR A 400 30.34 15.16 -16.40
CA THR A 400 30.27 15.23 -17.86
C THR A 400 29.51 16.46 -18.33
N SER A 401 29.60 16.77 -19.64
CA SER A 401 28.76 17.81 -20.24
C SER A 401 27.27 17.52 -19.99
N GLY A 402 26.53 18.51 -19.50
CA GLY A 402 25.12 18.36 -19.08
C GLY A 402 24.93 17.92 -17.62
N SER A 403 26.00 17.85 -16.82
CA SER A 403 25.91 17.67 -15.37
C SER A 403 25.54 18.98 -14.67
N LEU A 404 24.74 18.90 -13.62
CA LEU A 404 24.57 20.00 -12.65
C LEU A 404 25.53 19.80 -11.49
N VAL A 405 26.36 20.79 -11.21
CA VAL A 405 27.28 20.79 -10.07
C VAL A 405 26.88 21.89 -9.11
N LEU A 406 26.58 21.52 -7.86
CA LEU A 406 26.16 22.42 -6.80
C LEU A 406 27.23 22.45 -5.71
N LEU A 407 27.90 23.58 -5.54
CA LEU A 407 28.97 23.76 -4.57
C LEU A 407 28.55 24.87 -3.60
N ASP A 408 28.56 24.55 -2.31
CA ASP A 408 28.34 25.52 -1.25
C ASP A 408 29.67 25.79 -0.54
N GLU A 409 29.97 27.07 -0.31
CA GLU A 409 31.08 27.48 0.56
C GLU A 409 32.48 26.88 0.25
N LEU A 410 32.93 26.97 -1.01
CA LEU A 410 34.30 26.58 -1.42
C LEU A 410 35.37 27.34 -0.63
N GLY A 411 36.31 26.61 -0.01
CA GLY A 411 37.53 27.17 0.57
C GLY A 411 37.42 27.74 2.00
N ILE A 412 36.30 27.54 2.71
CA ILE A 412 36.06 28.17 4.04
C ILE A 412 36.96 27.62 5.18
N ALA A 413 37.59 26.46 5.01
CA ALA A 413 38.41 25.82 6.04
C ALA A 413 39.94 26.04 5.89
N THR A 414 40.39 26.95 5.00
CA THR A 414 41.81 27.25 4.79
C THR A 414 42.11 28.76 4.84
N ASP A 415 43.38 29.17 4.67
CA ASP A 415 43.78 30.57 4.56
C ASP A 415 42.96 31.28 3.47
N PRO A 416 42.44 32.50 3.68
CA PRO A 416 41.61 33.19 2.71
C PRO A 416 42.21 33.31 1.31
N ASN A 417 43.54 33.43 1.18
CA ASN A 417 44.19 33.49 -0.13
C ASN A 417 44.29 32.11 -0.78
N GLU A 418 44.54 31.06 -0.01
CA GLU A 418 44.55 29.67 -0.50
C GLU A 418 43.14 29.22 -0.90
N GLY A 419 42.14 29.57 -0.10
CA GLY A 419 40.74 29.27 -0.36
C GLY A 419 40.24 29.97 -1.63
N ALA A 420 40.64 31.24 -1.83
CA ALA A 420 40.32 31.99 -3.05
C ALA A 420 41.07 31.48 -4.29
N ALA A 421 42.25 30.85 -4.14
CA ALA A 421 42.98 30.25 -5.25
C ALA A 421 42.41 28.86 -5.65
N LEU A 422 41.78 28.18 -4.70
CA LEU A 422 41.13 26.88 -4.90
C LEU A 422 39.71 26.99 -5.47
N ALA A 423 38.98 28.06 -5.12
CA ALA A 423 37.64 28.39 -5.63
C ALA A 423 37.70 29.04 -7.01
#